data_AF-F0EG28-F1
#
_entry.id   AF-F0EG28-F1
#
_cell.length_a   1.000
_cell.length_b   1.000
_cell.length_c   1.000
_cell.angle_alpha   90.00
_cell.angle_beta   90.00
_cell.angle_gamma   90.00
#
_symmetry.space_group_name_H-M   'P 1'
#
loop_
_entity.id
_entity.type
_entity.pdbx_description
1 polymer ?
#
loop_
_entity_poly.entity_id
_entity_poly.type
_entity_poly.pdbx_seq_one_letter_code
_entity_poly.pdbx_strand_id
1 'polypeptide(L)'
;MIKHKKVKEQENVMKEFALKKVQLTDEFWQGYQELVRKETIPYQYQVLNDEIDVDVQAEREDPNLPAGKSHALANFRIAAGQMEGEHFGWFFQDSDVYKWIESAGYSLLNTSDPQLETTVDEVIDLVAAAQEADGYLNTFFQLTRPKLKYRQLYFSHELYCAGHLVEAAIAYD
;
A
#
# COMPACT_ATOMS: atom_id res chain seq x y z
N MET A 1 35.12 -55.49 -10.18
CA MET A 1 34.81 -54.12 -10.65
C MET A 1 33.37 -53.79 -10.28
N ILE A 2 33.17 -53.02 -9.20
CA ILE A 2 31.84 -52.61 -8.73
C ILE A 2 31.43 -51.35 -9.49
N LYS A 3 30.44 -51.46 -10.38
CA LYS A 3 29.88 -50.32 -11.10
C LYS A 3 29.09 -49.45 -10.12
N HIS A 4 29.66 -48.30 -9.74
CA HIS A 4 28.93 -47.26 -9.03
C HIS A 4 27.83 -46.73 -9.96
N LYS A 5 26.57 -47.04 -9.64
CA LYS A 5 25.40 -46.42 -10.26
C LYS A 5 25.39 -44.96 -9.78
N LYS A 6 25.69 -44.02 -10.68
CA LYS A 6 25.48 -42.58 -10.41
C LYS A 6 24.00 -42.39 -10.08
N VAL A 7 23.70 -42.08 -8.82
CA VAL A 7 22.40 -41.53 -8.43
C VAL A 7 22.32 -40.17 -9.12
N LYS A 8 21.31 -39.96 -9.97
CA LYS A 8 21.00 -38.62 -10.48
C LYS A 8 20.48 -37.82 -9.29
N GLU A 9 21.28 -36.89 -8.79
CA GLU A 9 20.75 -35.79 -8.00
C GLU A 9 19.69 -35.09 -8.86
N GLN A 10 18.42 -35.17 -8.44
CA GLN A 10 17.43 -34.25 -8.95
C GLN A 10 17.81 -32.89 -8.37
N GLU A 11 18.39 -32.02 -9.19
CA GLU A 11 18.48 -30.60 -8.87
C GLU A 11 17.06 -30.12 -8.59
N ASN A 12 16.77 -29.83 -7.32
CA ASN A 12 15.51 -29.29 -6.87
C ASN A 12 15.51 -27.80 -7.26
N VAL A 13 15.39 -27.53 -8.56
CA VAL A 13 15.33 -26.18 -9.10
C VAL A 13 13.94 -25.64 -8.79
N MET A 14 13.86 -24.57 -8.00
CA MET A 14 12.63 -23.81 -7.80
C MET A 14 12.06 -23.42 -9.16
N LYS A 15 10.83 -23.85 -9.45
CA LYS A 15 10.15 -23.50 -10.69
C LYS A 15 9.29 -22.27 -10.46
N GLU A 16 9.48 -21.27 -11.31
CA GLU A 16 8.59 -20.12 -11.37
C GLU A 16 7.20 -20.57 -11.85
N PHE A 17 6.16 -19.98 -11.27
CA PHE A 17 4.77 -20.17 -11.68
C PHE A 17 4.05 -18.83 -11.60
N ALA A 18 3.03 -18.66 -12.45
CA ALA A 18 2.19 -17.47 -12.40
C ALA A 18 1.29 -17.52 -11.16
N LEU A 19 1.28 -16.45 -10.36
CA LEU A 19 0.49 -16.38 -9.13
C LEU A 19 -1.02 -16.56 -9.41
N LYS A 20 -1.52 -16.03 -10.55
CA LYS A 20 -2.90 -16.23 -11.07
C LYS A 20 -3.30 -17.71 -11.25
N LYS A 21 -2.34 -18.65 -11.20
CA LYS A 21 -2.58 -20.11 -11.33
C LYS A 21 -2.59 -20.84 -9.99
N VAL A 22 -2.35 -20.14 -8.88
CA VAL A 22 -2.42 -20.72 -7.54
C VAL A 22 -3.77 -20.41 -6.94
N GLN A 23 -4.43 -21.44 -6.43
CA GLN A 23 -5.69 -21.30 -5.69
C GLN A 23 -5.49 -21.91 -4.32
N LEU A 24 -5.78 -21.13 -3.28
CA LEU A 24 -5.88 -21.64 -1.92
C LEU A 24 -7.22 -22.33 -1.76
N THR A 25 -7.20 -23.56 -1.24
CA THR A 25 -8.39 -24.41 -1.10
C THR A 25 -8.65 -24.87 0.34
N ASP A 26 -7.80 -24.49 1.28
CA ASP A 26 -7.99 -24.84 2.68
C ASP A 26 -8.93 -23.85 3.38
N GLU A 27 -9.70 -24.34 4.34
CA GLU A 27 -10.69 -23.53 5.06
C GLU A 27 -10.06 -22.43 5.92
N PHE A 28 -8.85 -22.67 6.44
CA PHE A 28 -8.19 -21.74 7.36
C PHE A 28 -7.78 -20.46 6.64
N TRP A 29 -7.02 -20.55 5.55
CA TRP A 29 -6.57 -19.35 4.83
C TRP A 29 -7.67 -18.71 3.99
N GLN A 30 -8.59 -19.49 3.42
CA GLN A 30 -9.75 -18.91 2.73
C GLN A 30 -10.59 -18.05 3.67
N GLY A 31 -10.79 -18.48 4.92
CA GLY A 31 -11.49 -17.69 5.93
C GLY A 31 -10.85 -16.31 6.16
N TYR A 32 -9.52 -16.25 6.25
CA TYR A 32 -8.81 -14.98 6.37
C TYR A 32 -8.86 -14.13 5.09
N GLN A 33 -8.75 -14.73 3.91
CA GLN A 33 -8.86 -14.00 2.64
C GLN A 33 -10.25 -13.37 2.47
N GLU A 34 -11.31 -14.10 2.84
CA GLU A 34 -12.67 -13.55 2.82
C GLU A 34 -12.86 -12.44 3.84
N LEU A 35 -12.33 -12.58 5.06
CA LEU A 35 -12.37 -11.53 6.07
C LEU A 35 -11.67 -10.26 5.59
N VAL A 36 -10.47 -10.41 4.99
CA VAL A 36 -9.71 -9.27 4.45
C VAL A 36 -10.49 -8.59 3.34
N ARG A 37 -11.05 -9.36 2.39
CA ARG A 37 -11.80 -8.82 1.25
C ARG A 37 -13.10 -8.12 1.67
N LYS A 38 -13.88 -8.74 2.55
CA LYS A 38 -15.24 -8.28 2.89
C LYS A 38 -15.26 -7.23 3.99
N GLU A 39 -14.29 -7.28 4.91
CA GLU A 39 -14.31 -6.43 6.12
C GLU A 39 -13.08 -5.52 6.19
N THR A 40 -11.86 -6.07 6.10
CA THR A 40 -10.64 -5.29 6.36
C THR A 40 -10.38 -4.21 5.30
N ILE A 41 -10.39 -4.57 4.02
CA ILE A 41 -10.13 -3.62 2.92
C ILE A 41 -11.18 -2.50 2.88
N PRO A 42 -12.50 -2.78 2.96
CA PRO A 42 -13.52 -1.72 3.02
C PRO A 42 -13.39 -0.83 4.25
N TYR A 43 -13.17 -1.41 5.43
CA TYR A 43 -12.99 -0.65 6.67
C TYR A 43 -11.77 0.27 6.59
N GLN A 44 -10.63 -0.24 6.14
CA GLN A 44 -9.40 0.55 6.00
C GLN A 44 -9.59 1.70 5.01
N TYR A 45 -10.27 1.47 3.89
CA TYR A 45 -10.58 2.53 2.94
C TYR A 45 -11.37 3.68 3.59
N GLN A 46 -12.42 3.35 4.36
CA GLN A 46 -13.21 4.34 5.09
C GLN A 46 -12.36 5.12 6.10
N VAL A 47 -11.44 4.45 6.81
CA VAL A 47 -10.50 5.12 7.74
C VAL A 47 -9.55 6.05 6.99
N LEU A 48 -8.94 5.59 5.89
CA LEU A 48 -7.99 6.37 5.09
C LEU A 48 -8.66 7.60 4.46
N ASN A 49 -9.97 7.53 4.24
CA ASN A 49 -10.77 8.62 3.72
C ASN A 49 -11.43 9.51 4.80
N ASP A 50 -11.14 9.25 6.09
CA ASP A 50 -11.77 9.92 7.23
C ASP A 50 -13.33 9.87 7.17
N GLU A 51 -13.91 8.80 6.60
CA GLU A 51 -15.37 8.63 6.45
C GLU A 51 -16.06 8.08 7.72
N ILE A 52 -15.28 7.50 8.62
CA ILE A 52 -15.76 6.92 9.87
C ILE A 52 -14.96 7.48 11.04
N ASP A 53 -15.65 7.73 12.15
CA ASP A 53 -15.00 8.12 13.40
C ASP A 53 -14.24 6.92 13.99
N VAL A 54 -12.93 7.05 14.07
CA VAL A 54 -12.03 6.09 14.70
C VAL A 54 -11.18 6.79 15.76
N ASP A 55 -11.02 6.13 16.91
CA ASP A 55 -10.10 6.58 17.94
C ASP A 55 -8.66 6.21 17.54
N VAL A 56 -8.07 7.00 16.64
CA VAL A 56 -6.65 6.87 16.30
C VAL A 56 -5.83 7.40 17.46
N GLN A 57 -5.33 6.48 18.28
CA GLN A 57 -4.50 6.81 19.42
C GLN A 57 -3.07 7.12 18.98
N ALA A 58 -2.46 8.12 19.62
CA ALA A 58 -1.03 8.37 19.47
C ALA A 58 -0.24 7.14 19.97
N GLU A 59 0.87 6.82 19.31
CA GLU A 59 1.69 5.64 19.67
C GLU A 59 2.40 5.77 21.03
N ARG A 60 2.40 6.98 21.59
CA ARG A 60 2.93 7.31 22.92
C ARG A 60 2.31 8.61 23.45
N GLU A 61 2.47 8.86 24.74
CA GLU A 61 2.03 10.10 25.40
C GLU A 61 2.87 11.31 24.92
N ASP A 62 2.55 11.83 23.75
CA ASP A 62 3.13 13.07 23.21
C ASP A 62 2.03 13.83 22.44
N PRO A 63 1.66 15.05 22.90
CA PRO A 63 0.57 15.81 22.31
C PRO A 63 0.88 16.36 20.91
N ASN A 64 2.12 16.23 20.43
CA ASN A 64 2.51 16.65 19.09
C ASN A 64 2.33 15.54 18.04
N LEU A 65 1.92 14.34 18.46
CA LEU A 65 1.70 13.23 17.56
C LEU A 65 0.33 13.32 16.91
N PRO A 66 0.20 12.90 15.64
CA PRO A 66 -1.09 12.87 14.98
C PRO A 66 -2.01 11.85 15.67
N ALA A 67 -3.23 12.29 16.00
CA ALA A 67 -4.26 11.46 16.61
C ALA A 67 -5.65 11.87 16.11
N GLY A 68 -6.63 10.98 16.26
CA GLY A 68 -8.04 11.21 15.98
C GLY A 68 -8.51 11.06 14.52
N LYS A 69 -7.61 10.97 13.53
CA LYS A 69 -7.96 10.70 12.13
C LYS A 69 -6.77 10.14 11.33
N SER A 70 -6.99 9.68 10.10
CA SER A 70 -5.93 9.23 9.21
C SER A 70 -5.42 10.34 8.30
N HIS A 71 -6.34 10.98 7.56
CA HIS A 71 -6.06 12.01 6.56
C HIS A 71 -5.22 11.58 5.35
N ALA A 72 -4.97 10.27 5.17
CA ALA A 72 -4.04 9.78 4.15
C ALA A 72 -4.49 10.13 2.72
N LEU A 73 -5.75 9.87 2.35
CA LEU A 73 -6.26 10.24 1.02
C LEU A 73 -6.45 11.75 0.86
N ALA A 74 -6.76 12.47 1.95
CA ALA A 74 -6.87 13.93 1.92
C ALA A 74 -5.51 14.59 1.61
N ASN A 75 -4.40 14.07 2.14
CA ASN A 75 -3.05 14.55 1.81
C ASN A 75 -2.78 14.50 0.30
N PHE A 76 -3.19 13.42 -0.39
CA PHE A 76 -3.09 13.33 -1.85
C PHE A 76 -3.99 14.34 -2.56
N ARG A 77 -5.24 14.54 -2.09
CA ARG A 77 -6.14 15.55 -2.68
C ARG A 77 -5.58 16.96 -2.57
N ILE A 78 -4.93 17.27 -1.45
CA ILE A 78 -4.26 18.56 -1.23
C ILE A 78 -3.04 18.67 -2.15
N ALA A 79 -2.19 17.63 -2.23
CA ALA A 79 -1.03 17.61 -3.11
C ALA A 79 -1.40 17.72 -4.61
N ALA A 80 -2.53 17.14 -5.01
CA ALA A 80 -3.09 17.25 -6.36
C ALA A 80 -3.80 18.59 -6.63
N GLY A 81 -3.90 19.49 -5.64
CA GLY A 81 -4.63 20.76 -5.78
C GLY A 81 -6.15 20.62 -5.89
N GLN A 82 -6.70 19.47 -5.50
CA GLN A 82 -8.14 19.16 -5.51
C GLN A 82 -8.84 19.51 -4.19
N MET A 83 -8.08 19.82 -3.15
CA MET A 83 -8.55 20.21 -1.82
C MET A 83 -7.61 21.26 -1.23
N GLU A 84 -8.15 22.26 -0.52
CA GLU A 84 -7.34 23.18 0.28
C GLU A 84 -7.06 22.55 1.65
N GLY A 85 -5.84 22.70 2.18
CA GLY A 85 -5.49 22.20 3.49
C GLY A 85 -3.98 22.12 3.72
N GLU A 86 -3.61 21.57 4.87
CA GLU A 86 -2.23 21.23 5.22
C GLU A 86 -2.11 19.71 5.37
N HIS A 87 -0.88 19.19 5.20
CA HIS A 87 -0.62 17.78 5.45
C HIS A 87 -0.90 17.41 6.92
N PHE A 88 -1.54 16.27 7.15
CA PHE A 88 -1.73 15.69 8.48
C PHE A 88 -1.23 14.25 8.54
N GLY A 89 -0.82 13.80 9.74
CA GLY A 89 -0.30 12.45 9.94
C GLY A 89 1.23 12.42 9.89
N TRP A 90 1.76 11.21 9.79
CA TRP A 90 3.21 11.00 9.72
C TRP A 90 3.77 11.41 8.36
N PHE A 91 5.06 11.73 8.31
CA PHE A 91 5.75 12.00 7.03
C PHE A 91 5.82 10.76 6.10
N PHE A 92 5.41 9.58 6.59
CA PHE A 92 5.26 8.35 5.83
C PHE A 92 3.80 7.93 5.58
N GLN A 93 2.81 8.80 5.85
CA GLN A 93 1.37 8.48 5.78
C GLN A 93 0.96 7.95 4.40
N ASP A 94 1.62 8.41 3.33
CA ASP A 94 1.42 7.94 1.96
C ASP A 94 1.51 6.41 1.83
N SER A 95 2.38 5.78 2.63
CA SER A 95 2.57 4.33 2.60
C SER A 95 1.33 3.53 3.02
N ASP A 96 0.42 4.12 3.81
CA ASP A 96 -0.81 3.45 4.22
C ASP A 96 -1.77 3.30 3.03
N VAL A 97 -1.82 4.30 2.15
CA VAL A 97 -2.58 4.23 0.89
C VAL A 97 -1.96 3.19 -0.04
N TYR A 98 -0.63 3.18 -0.17
CA TYR A 98 0.06 2.23 -1.05
C TYR A 98 -0.12 0.78 -0.59
N LYS A 99 0.01 0.50 0.71
CA LYS A 99 -0.25 -0.85 1.25
C LYS A 99 -1.70 -1.28 1.09
N TRP A 100 -2.64 -0.35 1.16
CA TRP A 100 -4.04 -0.64 0.89
C TRP A 100 -4.26 -1.02 -0.57
N ILE A 101 -3.66 -0.30 -1.52
CA ILE A 101 -3.67 -0.66 -2.96
C ILE A 101 -3.06 -2.04 -3.17
N GLU A 102 -1.91 -2.32 -2.56
CA GLU A 102 -1.25 -3.64 -2.65
C GLU A 102 -2.17 -4.77 -2.14
N SER A 103 -2.80 -4.57 -0.98
CA SER A 103 -3.75 -5.54 -0.41
C SER A 103 -4.95 -5.76 -1.32
N ALA A 104 -5.49 -4.69 -1.90
CA ALA A 104 -6.60 -4.76 -2.84
C ALA A 104 -6.21 -5.49 -4.14
N GLY A 105 -5.01 -5.22 -4.68
CA GLY A 105 -4.46 -5.93 -5.85
C GLY A 105 -4.39 -7.44 -5.64
N TYR A 106 -3.83 -7.89 -4.51
CA TYR A 106 -3.83 -9.31 -4.18
C TYR A 106 -5.23 -9.88 -3.93
N SER A 107 -6.16 -9.09 -3.38
CA SER A 107 -7.55 -9.53 -3.21
C SER A 107 -8.23 -9.77 -4.56
N LEU A 108 -8.12 -8.82 -5.48
CA LEU A 108 -8.67 -8.87 -6.84
C LEU A 108 -8.06 -10.01 -7.67
N LEU A 109 -6.76 -10.30 -7.45
CA LEU A 109 -6.08 -11.44 -8.04
C LEU A 109 -6.76 -12.78 -7.72
N ASN A 110 -7.25 -12.92 -6.47
CA ASN A 110 -7.88 -14.14 -5.98
C ASN A 110 -9.38 -14.18 -6.28
N THR A 111 -10.07 -13.04 -6.24
CA THR A 111 -11.51 -12.93 -6.46
C THR A 111 -11.83 -11.59 -7.11
N SER A 112 -12.33 -11.62 -8.35
CA SER A 112 -12.77 -10.41 -9.06
C SER A 112 -13.90 -9.70 -8.30
N ASP A 113 -13.73 -8.39 -8.14
CA ASP A 113 -14.69 -7.51 -7.47
C ASP A 113 -14.69 -6.15 -8.18
N PRO A 114 -15.58 -5.95 -9.17
CA PRO A 114 -15.57 -4.74 -10.00
C PRO A 114 -15.77 -3.43 -9.24
N GLN A 115 -16.42 -3.49 -8.07
CA GLN A 115 -16.61 -2.30 -7.23
C GLN A 115 -15.29 -1.93 -6.55
N LEU A 116 -14.60 -2.91 -5.98
CA LEU A 116 -13.27 -2.68 -5.41
C LEU A 116 -12.28 -2.21 -6.48
N GLU A 117 -12.30 -2.83 -7.66
CA GLU A 117 -11.45 -2.44 -8.80
C GLU A 117 -11.64 -0.95 -9.16
N THR A 118 -12.90 -0.50 -9.30
CA THR A 118 -13.22 0.91 -9.56
C THR A 118 -12.69 1.83 -8.45
N THR A 119 -12.88 1.47 -7.18
CA THR A 119 -12.37 2.27 -6.06
C THR A 119 -10.85 2.36 -6.08
N VAL A 120 -10.15 1.26 -6.38
CA VAL A 120 -8.68 1.26 -6.44
C VAL A 120 -8.19 2.12 -7.61
N ASP A 121 -8.82 2.03 -8.79
CA ASP A 121 -8.50 2.87 -9.94
C ASP A 121 -8.66 4.37 -9.61
N GLU A 122 -9.75 4.75 -8.92
CA GLU A 122 -9.96 6.13 -8.48
C GLU A 122 -8.87 6.61 -7.50
N VAL A 123 -8.39 5.74 -6.61
CA VAL A 123 -7.27 6.05 -5.72
C VAL A 123 -5.96 6.18 -6.51
N ILE A 124 -5.71 5.30 -7.48
CA ILE A 124 -4.52 5.36 -8.34
C ILE A 124 -4.51 6.66 -9.14
N ASP A 125 -5.65 7.06 -9.71
CA ASP A 125 -5.78 8.34 -10.44
C ASP A 125 -5.49 9.54 -9.53
N LEU A 126 -5.94 9.49 -8.28
CA LEU A 126 -5.63 10.52 -7.28
C LEU A 126 -4.13 10.56 -6.94
N VAL A 127 -3.50 9.39 -6.74
CA VAL A 127 -2.06 9.27 -6.48
C VAL A 127 -1.26 9.82 -7.68
N ALA A 128 -1.66 9.48 -8.90
CA ALA A 128 -1.05 9.98 -10.13
C ALA A 128 -1.23 11.50 -10.27
N ALA A 129 -2.40 12.05 -9.93
CA ALA A 129 -2.65 13.49 -9.96
C ALA A 129 -1.81 14.27 -8.94
N ALA A 130 -1.38 13.64 -7.84
CA ALA A 130 -0.49 14.24 -6.85
C ALA A 130 1.00 14.16 -7.24
N GLN A 131 1.37 13.35 -8.23
CA GLN A 131 2.76 13.20 -8.67
C GLN A 131 3.26 14.48 -9.36
N GLU A 132 4.47 14.91 -9.00
CA GLU A 132 5.10 16.06 -9.65
C GLU A 132 5.62 15.70 -11.05
N ALA A 133 5.84 16.72 -11.89
CA ALA A 133 6.25 16.53 -13.28
C ALA A 133 7.62 15.83 -13.45
N ASP A 134 8.49 15.85 -12.43
CA ASP A 134 9.77 15.15 -12.43
C ASP A 134 9.68 13.72 -11.86
N GLY A 135 8.48 13.26 -11.52
CA GLY A 135 8.18 11.95 -10.96
C GLY A 135 8.22 11.90 -9.43
N TYR A 136 8.59 12.98 -8.74
CA TYR A 136 8.58 13.03 -7.28
C TYR A 136 7.18 12.86 -6.70
N LEU A 137 7.04 12.02 -5.68
CA LEU A 137 5.80 11.82 -4.96
C LEU A 137 6.06 11.52 -3.48
N ASN A 138 5.75 12.50 -2.63
CA ASN A 138 5.60 12.36 -1.19
C ASN A 138 4.84 13.58 -0.66
N THR A 139 3.61 13.38 -0.19
CA THR A 139 2.70 14.49 0.13
C THR A 139 3.25 15.38 1.25
N PHE A 140 3.92 14.81 2.26
CA PHE A 140 4.53 15.57 3.35
C PHE A 140 5.59 16.55 2.84
N PHE A 141 6.54 16.09 2.04
CA PHE A 141 7.60 16.94 1.53
C PHE A 141 7.09 17.91 0.47
N GLN A 142 6.13 17.52 -0.37
CA GLN A 142 5.49 18.41 -1.33
C GLN A 142 4.82 19.60 -0.63
N LEU A 143 4.02 19.32 0.40
CA LEU A 143 3.16 20.31 1.05
C LEU A 143 3.88 21.08 2.17
N THR A 144 4.71 20.40 2.97
CA THR A 144 5.25 20.95 4.22
C THR A 144 6.70 21.41 4.10
N ARG A 145 7.52 20.71 3.31
CA ARG A 145 8.98 20.88 3.28
C ARG A 145 9.60 20.73 1.87
N PRO A 146 9.12 21.44 0.83
CA PRO A 146 9.52 21.16 -0.57
C PRO A 146 11.01 21.39 -0.86
N LYS A 147 11.68 22.24 -0.07
CA LYS A 147 13.13 22.49 -0.20
C LYS A 147 14.00 21.38 0.40
N LEU A 148 13.41 20.41 1.09
CA LEU A 148 14.11 19.34 1.81
C LEU A 148 13.99 17.96 1.15
N LYS A 149 13.34 17.85 -0.01
CA LYS A 149 13.25 16.61 -0.79
C LYS A 149 14.63 15.94 -0.94
N TYR A 150 14.72 14.69 -0.54
CA TYR A 150 15.92 13.84 -0.51
C TYR A 150 17.11 14.38 0.30
N ARG A 151 16.90 15.35 1.21
CA ARG A 151 17.97 15.93 2.04
C ARG A 151 18.09 15.29 3.43
N GLN A 152 17.14 14.44 3.82
CA GLN A 152 17.03 13.88 5.18
C GLN A 152 16.77 12.36 5.14
N LEU A 153 17.41 11.64 4.20
CA LEU A 153 17.10 10.23 3.90
C LEU A 153 17.11 9.29 5.13
N TYR A 154 17.93 9.58 6.15
CA TYR A 154 18.01 8.81 7.39
C TYR A 154 16.66 8.66 8.13
N PHE A 155 15.75 9.64 8.03
CA PHE A 155 14.45 9.58 8.70
C PHE A 155 13.26 9.95 7.81
N SER A 156 13.50 10.54 6.63
CA SER A 156 12.45 11.08 5.75
C SER A 156 11.38 10.09 5.31
N HIS A 157 11.71 8.79 5.23
CA HIS A 157 10.88 7.75 4.62
C HIS A 157 10.48 8.01 3.14
N GLU A 158 11.11 8.96 2.45
CA GLU A 158 10.82 9.23 1.03
C GLU A 158 11.03 7.97 0.16
N LEU A 159 12.16 7.27 0.35
CA LEU A 159 12.44 6.02 -0.36
C LEU A 159 11.63 4.83 0.16
N TYR A 160 11.19 4.88 1.41
CA TYR A 160 10.32 3.85 2.00
C TYR A 160 8.91 3.92 1.40
N CYS A 161 8.32 5.11 1.34
CA CYS A 161 7.04 5.34 0.68
C CYS A 161 7.12 5.02 -0.81
N ALA A 162 8.18 5.44 -1.51
CA ALA A 162 8.39 5.08 -2.90
C ALA A 162 8.51 3.55 -3.10
N GLY A 163 9.14 2.83 -2.16
CA GLY A 163 9.20 1.38 -2.16
C GLY A 163 7.80 0.75 -2.11
N HIS A 164 6.97 1.17 -1.16
CA HIS A 164 5.60 0.67 -1.06
C HIS A 164 4.72 1.03 -2.25
N LEU A 165 4.94 2.19 -2.88
CA LEU A 165 4.26 2.54 -4.14
C LEU A 165 4.62 1.54 -5.26
N VAL A 166 5.90 1.17 -5.36
CA VAL A 166 6.35 0.17 -6.36
C VAL A 166 5.76 -1.21 -6.07
N GLU A 167 5.72 -1.65 -4.81
CA GLU A 167 5.07 -2.91 -4.43
C GLU A 167 3.58 -2.92 -4.80
N ALA A 168 2.88 -1.84 -4.49
CA ALA A 168 1.47 -1.66 -4.83
C ALA A 168 1.23 -1.71 -6.34
N ALA A 169 2.04 -1.00 -7.13
CA ALA A 169 1.94 -1.00 -8.58
C ALA A 169 2.17 -2.39 -9.18
N ILE A 170 3.15 -3.15 -8.68
CA ILE A 170 3.44 -4.50 -9.14
C ILE A 170 2.32 -5.48 -8.76
N ALA A 171 1.74 -5.34 -7.57
CA ALA A 171 0.66 -6.22 -7.12
C ALA A 171 -0.66 -6.01 -7.87
N TYR A 172 -0.87 -4.80 -8.41
CA TYR A 172 -2.11 -4.43 -9.10
C TYR A 172 -2.12 -4.76 -10.61
N ASP A 173 -0.94 -4.87 -11.26
CA ASP A 173 -0.77 -5.20 -12.70
C ASP A 173 -1.24 -6.64 -13.09
#